data_AF-A0A7Y8LKN8-F1
#
_entry.id   AF-A0A7Y8LKN8-F1
#
_cell.length_a   1.000
_cell.length_b   1.000
_cell.length_c   1.000
_cell.angle_alpha   90.00
_cell.angle_beta   90.00
_cell.angle_gamma   90.00
#
_symmetry.space_group_name_H-M   'P 1'
#
loop_
_entity.id
_entity.type
_entity.pdbx_description
1 polymer ?
#
loop_
_entity_poly.entity_id
_entity_poly.type
_entity_poly.pdbx_seq_one_letter_code
_entity_poly.pdbx_strand_id
1 'polypeptide(L)' 'MSSFSCPHLNTETTYCNKLNVDCIPGRKGCVLAGKYQFAVPAEERIKKNEFSKKDKPKKR' A
#
# COMPACT_ATOMS: atom_id res chain seq x y z
N MET A 1 -6.63 17.47 16.47
CA MET A 1 -6.03 16.81 15.28
C MET A 1 -6.79 15.52 15.01
N SER A 2 -7.48 15.40 13.88
CA SER A 2 -8.19 14.17 13.52
C SER A 2 -7.20 13.18 12.89
N SER A 3 -6.86 12.12 13.60
CA SER A 3 -6.05 11.02 13.06
C SER A 3 -6.84 10.33 11.95
N PHE A 4 -6.32 10.34 10.72
CA PHE A 4 -6.95 9.66 9.59
C PHE A 4 -6.74 8.14 9.74
N SER A 5 -7.81 7.40 10.05
CA SER A 5 -7.80 5.93 10.04
C SER A 5 -8.48 5.42 8.77
N CYS A 6 -7.77 4.62 7.98
CA CYS A 6 -8.33 4.03 6.76
C CYS A 6 -9.12 2.76 7.13
N PRO A 7 -10.44 2.68 6.83
CA PRO A 7 -11.25 1.50 7.18
C PRO A 7 -10.86 0.22 6.43
N HIS A 8 -10.08 0.36 5.35
CA HIS A 8 -9.63 -0.76 4.53
C HIS A 8 -8.22 -1.25 4.88
N LEU A 9 -7.53 -0.57 5.79
CA LEU A 9 -6.20 -0.98 6.25
C LEU A 9 -6.36 -2.05 7.32
N ASN A 10 -5.85 -3.24 7.05
CA ASN A 10 -5.55 -4.21 8.08
C ASN A 10 -4.22 -3.81 8.73
N THR A 11 -4.28 -3.31 9.97
CA THR A 11 -3.11 -2.83 10.72
C THR A 11 -2.16 -3.95 11.14
N GLU A 12 -2.65 -5.19 11.29
CA GLU A 12 -1.83 -6.34 11.70
C GLU A 12 -0.92 -6.82 10.56
N THR A 13 -1.47 -6.88 9.35
CA THR A 13 -0.76 -7.40 8.17
C THR A 13 -0.29 -6.29 7.22
N THR A 14 -0.54 -5.03 7.56
CA THR A 14 -0.30 -3.86 6.70
C THR A 14 -0.88 -4.03 5.29
N TYR A 15 -2.02 -4.69 5.20
CA TYR A 15 -2.67 -5.10 3.95
C TYR A 15 -3.90 -4.23 3.67
N CYS A 16 -4.16 -3.94 2.40
CA CYS A 16 -5.33 -3.19 1.99
C CYS A 16 -6.44 -4.15 1.51
N ASN A 17 -7.47 -4.33 2.34
CA ASN A 17 -8.60 -5.22 2.04
C ASN A 17 -9.45 -4.75 0.85
N LYS A 18 -9.42 -3.44 0.53
CA LYS A 18 -10.14 -2.91 -0.65
C LYS A 18 -9.47 -3.30 -1.96
N LEU A 19 -8.14 -3.33 -1.95
CA LEU A 19 -7.35 -3.53 -3.17
C LEU A 19 -6.69 -4.91 -3.23
N ASN A 20 -6.87 -5.72 -2.18
CA ASN A 20 -6.27 -7.04 -2.02
C ASN A 20 -4.77 -7.07 -2.33
N VAL A 21 -4.04 -6.08 -1.82
CA VAL A 21 -2.58 -6.01 -1.89
C VAL A 21 -2.04 -5.29 -0.66
N ASP A 22 -0.71 -5.29 -0.50
CA ASP A 22 -0.04 -4.53 0.55
C ASP A 22 -0.42 -3.04 0.48
N CYS A 23 -0.65 -2.45 1.65
CA CYS A 23 -1.12 -1.09 1.74
C CYS A 23 0.00 -0.10 1.42
N ILE A 24 -0.10 0.55 0.25
CA ILE A 24 0.78 1.66 -0.14
C ILE A 24 -0.06 2.93 -0.26
N PRO A 25 0.08 3.87 0.70
CA PRO A 25 -0.65 5.14 0.69
C PRO A 25 -0.42 5.93 -0.60
N GLY A 26 -1.49 6.35 -1.26
CA GLY A 26 -1.42 7.11 -2.51
C GLY A 26 -1.29 6.27 -3.78
N ARG A 27 -1.34 4.93 -3.71
CA ARG A 27 -1.42 4.10 -4.92
C ARG A 27 -2.70 4.36 -5.70
N LYS A 28 -2.70 4.05 -7.00
CA LYS A 28 -3.92 4.09 -7.83
C LYS A 28 -5.03 3.24 -7.18
N GLY A 29 -6.16 3.87 -6.87
CA GLY A 29 -7.30 3.24 -6.16
C GLY A 29 -7.31 3.42 -4.63
N CYS A 30 -6.24 3.97 -4.04
CA CYS A 30 -6.21 4.36 -2.62
C CYS A 30 -7.08 5.60 -2.38
N VAL A 31 -7.75 5.67 -1.23
CA VAL A 31 -8.58 6.82 -0.82
C VAL A 31 -7.78 8.11 -0.63
N LEU A 32 -6.45 8.00 -0.46
CA LEU A 32 -5.52 9.11 -0.31
C LEU A 32 -4.98 9.62 -1.66
N ALA A 33 -5.18 8.87 -2.75
CA ALA A 33 -4.73 9.29 -4.07
C ALA A 33 -5.40 10.61 -4.47
N GLY A 34 -4.60 11.62 -4.81
CA GLY A 34 -5.07 12.97 -5.16
C GLY A 34 -5.48 13.87 -3.99
N LYS A 35 -5.56 13.34 -2.76
CA LYS A 35 -5.87 14.12 -1.55
C LYS A 35 -4.62 14.47 -0.74
N TYR A 36 -3.60 13.64 -0.81
CA TYR A 36 -2.35 13.80 -0.07
C TYR A 36 -1.16 13.64 -1.00
N GLN A 37 -0.20 14.55 -0.87
CA GLN A 37 1.08 14.49 -1.55
C GLN A 37 2.11 13.82 -0.62
N PHE A 38 2.69 12.73 -1.08
CA PHE A 38 3.75 12.02 -0.38
C PHE A 38 5.10 12.45 -0.93
N ALA A 39 6.13 12.47 -0.07
CA ALA A 39 7.50 12.80 -0.49
C ALA A 39 8.05 11.84 -1.55
N VAL A 40 7.63 10.57 -1.50
CA VAL A 40 7.97 9.54 -2.49
C VAL A 40 6.69 9.10 -3.21
N PRO A 41 6.68 9.11 -4.56
CA PRO A 41 5.52 8.67 -5.32
C PRO A 41 5.16 7.22 -4.99
N ALA A 42 3.87 6.90 -5.05
CA ALA A 42 3.39 5.57 -4.70
C ALA A 42 3.96 4.49 -5.64
N GLU A 43 4.17 4.82 -6.92
CA GLU A 43 4.73 3.92 -7.94
C GLU A 43 6.12 3.39 -7.58
N GLU A 44 6.99 4.26 -7.07
CA GLU A 44 8.33 3.85 -6.63
C GLU A 44 8.29 2.94 -5.40
N ARG A 45 7.37 3.23 -4.46
CA ARG A 45 7.16 2.38 -3.27
C ARG A 45 6.61 1.01 -3.64
N ILE A 46 5.71 0.95 -4.62
CA ILE A 46 5.18 -0.31 -5.17
C ILE A 46 6.32 -1.13 -5.79
N LYS A 47 7.15 -0.51 -6.65
CA LYS A 47 8.28 -1.20 -7.29
C LYS A 47 9.24 -1.83 -6.27
N LYS A 48 9.58 -1.09 -5.20
CA LYS A 48 10.43 -1.61 -4.12
C LYS A 48 9.80 -2.82 -3.43
N ASN A 49 8.51 -2.72 -3.12
CA ASN A 49 7.78 -3.78 -2.43
C ASN A 49 7.58 -5.05 -3.27
N GLU A 50 7.33 -4.89 -4.58
CA GLU A 50 7.21 -6.02 -5.51
C GLU A 50 8.55 -6.72 -5.76
N PHE A 51 9.66 -5.98 -5.79
CA PHE A 51 10.98 -6.56 -5.93
C PHE A 51 11.31 -7.49 -4.75
N SER A 52 11.01 -7.07 -3.52
CA SER A 52 11.20 -7.89 -2.31
C SER A 52 10.37 -9.18 -2.28
N LYS A 53 9.29 -9.26 -3.07
CA LYS A 53 8.43 -10.47 -3.12
C LYS A 53 8.88 -11.49 -4.16
N LYS A 54 9.67 -11.11 -5.17
CA LYS A 54 10.11 -12.02 -6.23
C LYS A 54 11.13 -13.06 -5.74
N ASP A 55 11.81 -12.81 -4.63
CA ASP A 55 12.76 -13.75 -4.02
C ASP A 55 12.10 -14.81 -3.13
N LYS A 56 10.79 -14.77 -2.90
CA LYS A 56 10.11 -15.86 -2.20
C LYS A 56 9.79 -16.97 -3.20
N PRO A 57 10.43 -18.17 -3.10
CA PRO A 57 10.12 -19.28 -3.99
C PRO A 57 8.63 -19.61 -3.83
N LYS A 58 7.89 -19.59 -4.95
CA LYS A 58 6.54 -20.16 -5.00
C LYS A 58 6.66 -21.63 -4.60
N LYS A 59 6.35 -21.96 -3.34
CA LYS A 59 5.99 -23.31 -2.95
C LYS A 59 4.71 -23.64 -3.73
N ARG A 60 4.88 -24.26 -4.90
CA ARG A 60 3.82 -24.97 -5.62
C ARG A 60 3.51 -26.26 -4.89
#